data_AF-A0A3B9DCH7-F1
#
_entry.id   AF-A0A3B9DCH7-F1
#
_cell.length_a   1.000
_cell.length_b   1.000
_cell.length_c   1.000
_cell.angle_alpha   90.00
_cell.angle_beta   90.00
_cell.angle_gamma   90.00
#
_symmetry.space_group_name_H-M   'P 1'
#
loop_
_entity.id
_entity.type
_entity.pdbx_description
1 polymer ?
#
loop_
_entity_poly.entity_id
_entity_poly.type
_entity_poly.pdbx_seq_one_letter_code
_entity_poly.pdbx_strand_id
1 'polypeptide(L)'
;MAKVKSKKSATANQKPAVKRIRSQAITKANIAVAKLQKDAKAAAKTLRIARKKAKVAKKISQATKSRVKKKAAIRAQTTSRKAAAKAAALNARIRIAKAKARAVESAAIVKARKAAEVVKTEADLKKAAAEFIARWKKKRAKAEAAKVAKQARKDAQKARMAAKKAVKKEKTAIKKAAAKAKAAARKAARKITSTKKPVGKTMAKKKAAKKRKAPAKKRVAKKKVVKRK
;
A
#
# COMPACT_ATOMS: atom_id res chain seq x y z
N MET A 1 3.95 19.96 55.07
CA MET A 1 4.19 18.52 54.81
C MET A 1 3.32 18.06 53.64
N ALA A 2 3.89 17.99 52.42
CA ALA A 2 3.17 17.56 51.24
C ALA A 2 3.17 16.02 51.14
N LYS A 3 1.98 15.42 51.20
CA LYS A 3 1.76 13.97 51.08
C LYS A 3 1.98 13.55 49.62
N VAL A 4 3.19 13.11 49.30
CA VAL A 4 3.53 12.57 47.96
C VAL A 4 2.80 11.25 47.76
N LYS A 5 1.65 11.29 47.07
CA LYS A 5 0.97 10.09 46.56
C LYS A 5 1.85 9.49 45.46
N SER A 6 2.54 8.39 45.75
CA SER A 6 3.23 7.59 44.75
C SER A 6 2.24 7.16 43.67
N LYS A 7 2.42 7.63 42.44
CA LYS A 7 1.71 7.12 41.26
C LYS A 7 2.03 5.63 41.14
N LYS A 8 1.04 4.79 41.49
CA LYS A 8 1.05 3.35 41.25
C LYS A 8 1.28 3.15 39.76
N SER A 9 2.44 2.62 39.40
CA SER A 9 2.86 2.44 38.02
C SER A 9 1.84 1.57 37.29
N ALA A 10 1.30 2.10 36.20
CA ALA A 10 0.42 1.39 35.29
C ALA A 10 1.22 0.33 34.51
N THR A 11 1.63 -0.74 35.16
CA THR A 11 2.07 -1.98 34.52
C THR A 11 0.91 -3.00 34.46
N ALA A 12 -0.28 -2.53 34.09
CA ALA A 12 -1.46 -3.38 33.91
C ALA A 12 -1.83 -3.64 32.43
N ASN A 13 -1.05 -3.11 31.47
CA ASN A 13 -1.22 -3.42 30.05
C ASN A 13 -0.11 -4.35 29.56
N GLN A 14 -0.07 -5.56 30.13
CA GLN A 14 0.68 -6.64 29.49
C GLN A 14 -0.02 -6.98 28.15
N LYS A 15 0.74 -6.78 27.08
CA LYS A 15 0.42 -7.05 25.67
C LYS A 15 -0.55 -8.24 25.50
N PRO A 16 -1.62 -8.13 24.67
CA PRO A 16 -2.59 -9.20 24.44
C PRO A 16 -1.98 -10.50 23.86
N ALA A 17 -0.73 -10.45 23.39
CA ALA A 17 0.02 -11.62 22.94
C ALA A 17 0.36 -12.63 24.07
N VAL A 18 0.53 -12.16 25.32
CA VAL A 18 0.91 -13.04 26.45
C VAL A 18 -0.29 -13.84 26.96
N LYS A 19 -1.51 -13.27 26.90
CA LYS A 19 -2.74 -13.97 27.30
C LYS A 19 -3.16 -15.08 26.31
N ARG A 20 -2.75 -14.99 25.03
CA ARG A 20 -3.22 -15.90 23.97
C ARG A 20 -2.46 -17.22 23.85
N ILE A 21 -1.29 -17.36 24.46
CA ILE A 21 -0.49 -18.61 24.39
C ILE A 21 -0.75 -19.47 25.64
N ARG A 22 -1.97 -19.49 26.17
CA ARG A 22 -2.40 -20.49 27.17
C ARG A 22 -2.95 -21.70 26.43
N SER A 23 -2.09 -22.40 25.69
CA SER A 23 -2.51 -23.66 25.07
C SER A 23 -2.63 -24.73 26.15
N GLN A 24 -3.63 -25.61 26.03
CA GLN A 24 -3.81 -26.74 26.94
C GLN A 24 -2.55 -27.61 27.02
N ALA A 25 -1.80 -27.70 25.93
CA ALA A 25 -0.52 -28.40 25.85
C ALA A 25 0.57 -27.76 26.73
N ILE A 26 0.68 -26.42 26.76
CA ILE A 26 1.62 -25.70 27.63
C ILE A 26 1.27 -25.93 29.09
N THR A 27 -0.01 -25.85 29.44
CA THR A 27 -0.48 -26.12 30.80
C THR A 27 -0.17 -27.55 31.24
N LYS A 28 -0.46 -28.55 30.40
CA LYS A 28 -0.16 -29.97 30.67
C LYS A 28 1.35 -30.20 30.85
N ALA A 29 2.18 -29.61 30.00
CA ALA A 29 3.64 -29.73 30.09
C ALA A 29 4.18 -29.10 31.40
N ASN A 30 3.68 -27.93 31.79
CA ASN A 30 4.08 -27.26 33.02
C ASN A 30 3.62 -28.01 34.28
N ILE A 31 2.44 -28.62 34.27
CA ILE A 31 1.98 -29.51 35.35
C ILE A 31 2.93 -30.70 35.51
N ALA A 32 3.35 -31.33 34.42
CA ALA A 32 4.29 -32.46 34.47
C ALA A 32 5.64 -32.05 35.06
N VAL A 33 6.16 -30.88 34.68
CA VAL A 33 7.38 -30.30 35.26
C VAL A 33 7.19 -30.04 36.77
N ALA A 34 6.06 -29.49 37.18
CA ALA A 34 5.78 -29.18 38.57
C ALA A 34 5.68 -30.45 39.44
N LYS A 35 5.07 -31.53 38.95
CA LYS A 35 5.03 -32.83 39.63
C LYS A 35 6.44 -33.37 39.86
N LEU A 36 7.26 -33.44 38.82
CA LEU A 36 8.64 -33.92 38.93
C LEU A 36 9.51 -33.06 39.88
N GLN A 37 9.27 -31.75 39.94
CA GLN A 37 9.96 -30.86 40.88
C GLN A 37 9.59 -31.15 42.33
N LYS A 38 8.32 -31.48 42.63
CA LYS A 38 7.90 -31.89 43.98
C LYS A 38 8.63 -33.17 44.40
N ASP A 39 8.68 -34.16 43.51
CA ASP A 39 9.36 -35.44 43.77
C ASP A 39 10.88 -35.25 43.95
N ALA A 40 11.50 -34.39 43.13
CA ALA A 40 12.91 -34.08 43.26
C ALA A 40 13.25 -33.37 44.58
N LYS A 41 12.38 -32.48 45.08
CA LYS A 41 12.54 -31.85 46.39
C LYS A 41 12.47 -32.89 47.52
N ALA A 42 11.54 -33.84 47.44
CA ALA A 42 11.46 -34.95 48.39
C ALA A 42 12.72 -35.83 48.34
N ALA A 43 13.18 -36.21 47.15
CA ALA A 43 14.41 -36.99 46.94
C ALA A 43 15.67 -36.25 47.41
N ALA A 44 15.72 -34.92 47.28
CA ALA A 44 16.83 -34.12 47.79
C ALA A 44 16.89 -34.13 49.32
N LYS A 45 15.73 -34.08 50.00
CA LYS A 45 15.65 -34.20 51.46
C LYS A 45 16.14 -35.57 51.93
N THR A 46 15.71 -36.65 51.29
CA THR A 46 16.14 -38.02 51.64
C THR A 46 17.64 -38.23 51.38
N LEU A 47 18.16 -37.72 50.27
CA LEU A 47 19.59 -37.72 49.97
C LEU A 47 20.41 -36.98 51.04
N ARG A 48 19.94 -35.80 51.47
CA ARG A 48 20.62 -35.02 52.53
C ARG A 48 20.72 -35.83 53.83
N ILE A 49 19.63 -36.48 54.24
CA ILE A 49 19.60 -37.32 55.44
C ILE A 49 20.54 -38.52 55.28
N ALA A 50 20.47 -39.24 54.16
CA ALA A 50 21.31 -40.40 53.90
C ALA A 50 22.81 -40.04 53.87
N ARG A 51 23.18 -38.89 53.28
CA ARG A 51 24.56 -38.36 53.30
C ARG A 51 25.03 -38.04 54.72
N LYS A 52 24.18 -37.43 55.56
CA LYS A 52 24.53 -37.17 56.97
C LYS A 52 24.78 -38.48 57.71
N LYS A 53 23.88 -39.47 57.61
CA LYS A 53 24.04 -40.79 58.24
C LYS A 53 25.30 -41.51 57.76
N ALA A 54 25.59 -41.48 56.46
CA ALA A 54 26.80 -42.08 55.91
C ALA A 54 28.09 -41.41 56.43
N LYS A 55 28.11 -40.07 56.53
CA LYS A 55 29.25 -39.32 57.10
C LYS A 55 29.50 -39.70 58.57
N VAL A 56 28.44 -39.77 59.38
CA VAL A 56 28.54 -40.17 60.80
C VAL A 56 29.05 -41.61 60.93
N ALA A 57 28.46 -42.55 60.17
CA ALA A 57 28.89 -43.94 60.20
C ALA A 57 30.36 -44.12 59.77
N LYS A 58 30.82 -43.35 58.77
CA LYS A 58 32.23 -43.33 58.36
C LYS A 58 33.15 -42.88 59.50
N LYS A 59 32.82 -41.78 60.20
CA LYS A 59 33.59 -41.29 61.35
C LYS A 59 33.67 -42.32 62.48
N ILE A 60 32.53 -42.91 62.86
CA ILE A 60 32.46 -43.92 63.92
C ILE A 60 33.30 -45.15 63.53
N SER A 61 33.24 -45.61 62.28
CA SER A 61 34.04 -46.76 61.82
C SER A 61 35.54 -46.49 61.84
N GLN A 62 35.96 -45.25 61.60
CA GLN A 62 37.38 -44.86 61.62
C GLN A 62 37.92 -44.79 63.04
N ALA A 63 37.12 -44.30 64.00
CA ALA A 63 37.50 -44.22 65.40
C ALA A 63 37.57 -45.60 66.08
N THR A 64 36.54 -46.44 65.92
CA THR A 64 36.42 -47.72 66.66
C THR A 64 37.09 -48.91 65.97
N LYS A 65 37.42 -48.82 64.68
CA LYS A 65 38.10 -49.84 63.85
C LYS A 65 37.49 -51.26 63.85
N SER A 66 36.34 -51.49 64.47
CA SER A 66 35.61 -52.78 64.52
C SER A 66 35.04 -53.21 63.17
N ARG A 67 35.08 -54.53 62.89
CA ARG A 67 34.50 -55.16 61.68
C ARG A 67 33.01 -54.86 61.51
N VAL A 68 32.24 -54.87 62.60
CA VAL A 68 30.79 -54.59 62.59
C VAL A 68 30.53 -53.15 62.16
N LYS A 69 31.29 -52.20 62.72
CA LYS A 69 31.17 -50.77 62.41
C LYS A 69 31.61 -50.45 60.97
N LYS A 70 32.65 -51.11 60.45
CA LYS A 70 33.05 -51.05 59.04
C LYS A 70 31.93 -51.54 58.11
N LYS A 71 31.29 -52.68 58.40
CA LYS A 71 30.12 -53.16 57.64
C LYS A 71 28.95 -52.17 57.68
N ALA A 72 28.67 -51.57 58.83
CA ALA A 72 27.62 -50.56 58.97
C ALA A 72 27.90 -49.29 58.14
N ALA A 73 29.15 -48.82 58.11
CA ALA A 73 29.56 -47.69 57.28
C ALA A 73 29.37 -47.96 55.78
N ILE A 74 29.73 -49.16 55.31
CA ILE A 74 29.52 -49.57 53.91
C ILE A 74 28.02 -49.57 53.58
N ARG A 75 27.17 -50.14 54.44
CA ARG A 75 25.70 -50.11 54.26
C ARG A 75 25.15 -48.68 54.20
N ALA A 76 25.61 -47.79 55.09
CA ALA A 76 25.22 -46.39 55.07
C ALA A 76 25.69 -45.68 53.79
N GLN A 77 26.87 -46.01 53.27
CA GLN A 77 27.38 -45.46 52.02
C GLN A 77 26.56 -45.95 50.82
N THR A 78 26.24 -47.25 50.74
CA THR A 78 25.42 -47.79 49.63
C THR A 78 24.02 -47.19 49.62
N THR A 79 23.36 -47.01 50.78
CA THR A 79 22.07 -46.30 50.84
C THR A 79 22.16 -44.85 50.37
N SER A 80 23.23 -44.14 50.72
CA SER A 80 23.45 -42.77 50.23
C SER A 80 23.68 -42.70 48.72
N ARG A 81 24.38 -43.68 48.14
CA ARG A 81 24.57 -43.80 46.68
C ARG A 81 23.26 -44.09 45.96
N LYS A 82 22.43 -45.00 46.49
CA LYS A 82 21.08 -45.28 45.95
C LYS A 82 20.18 -44.04 45.98
N ALA A 83 20.20 -43.27 47.08
CA ALA A 83 19.47 -42.02 47.18
C ALA A 83 19.99 -40.95 46.18
N ALA A 84 21.30 -40.90 45.97
CA ALA A 84 21.93 -39.97 45.02
C ALA A 84 21.52 -40.30 43.57
N ALA A 85 21.53 -41.59 43.20
CA ALA A 85 21.09 -42.06 41.89
C ALA A 85 19.62 -41.69 41.63
N LYS A 86 18.72 -41.89 42.60
CA LYS A 86 17.31 -41.49 42.50
C LYS A 86 17.15 -39.98 42.28
N ALA A 87 17.87 -39.16 43.03
CA ALA A 87 17.83 -37.70 42.87
C ALA A 87 18.38 -37.25 41.50
N ALA A 88 19.46 -37.88 41.03
CA ALA A 88 20.03 -37.59 39.71
C ALA A 88 19.07 -37.97 38.57
N ALA A 89 18.43 -39.14 38.65
CA ALA A 89 17.44 -39.59 37.68
C ALA A 89 16.23 -38.63 37.60
N LEU A 90 15.70 -38.18 38.75
CA LEU A 90 14.62 -37.19 38.77
C LEU A 90 15.06 -35.84 38.18
N ASN A 91 16.27 -35.38 38.45
CA ASN A 91 16.80 -34.16 37.86
C ASN A 91 16.96 -34.28 36.34
N ALA A 92 17.40 -35.43 35.83
CA ALA A 92 17.45 -35.70 34.39
C ALA A 92 16.06 -35.66 33.76
N ARG A 93 15.05 -36.28 34.40
CA ARG A 93 13.64 -36.21 33.96
C ARG A 93 13.11 -34.77 33.96
N ILE A 94 13.47 -33.95 34.95
CA ILE A 94 13.11 -32.52 34.97
C ILE A 94 13.72 -31.77 33.78
N ARG A 95 14.99 -32.03 33.43
CA ARG A 95 15.63 -31.39 32.27
C ARG A 95 14.89 -31.73 30.98
N ILE A 96 14.58 -33.02 30.77
CA ILE A 96 13.82 -33.47 29.60
C ILE A 96 12.42 -32.84 29.57
N ALA A 97 11.71 -32.84 30.70
CA ALA A 97 10.38 -32.27 30.78
C ALA A 97 10.38 -30.75 30.51
N LYS A 98 11.37 -30.01 31.01
CA LYS A 98 11.56 -28.58 30.71
C LYS A 98 11.87 -28.34 29.24
N ALA A 99 12.71 -29.17 28.61
CA ALA A 99 13.00 -29.07 27.19
C ALA A 99 11.74 -29.30 26.35
N LYS A 100 10.93 -30.31 26.70
CA LYS A 100 9.62 -30.56 26.06
C LYS A 100 8.66 -29.37 26.24
N ALA A 101 8.56 -28.81 27.44
CA ALA A 101 7.73 -27.63 27.69
C ALA A 101 8.14 -26.43 26.82
N ARG A 102 9.45 -26.13 26.75
CA ARG A 102 9.99 -25.09 25.87
C ARG A 102 9.72 -25.34 24.40
N ALA A 103 9.82 -26.59 23.94
CA ALA A 103 9.50 -26.94 22.56
C ALA A 103 8.03 -26.64 22.24
N VAL A 104 7.10 -27.03 23.13
CA VAL A 104 5.67 -26.74 22.97
C VAL A 104 5.40 -25.23 22.95
N GLU A 105 6.04 -24.46 23.82
CA GLU A 105 5.94 -23.00 23.83
C GLU A 105 6.47 -22.37 22.52
N SER A 106 7.64 -22.81 22.04
CA SER A 106 8.23 -22.32 20.80
C SER A 106 7.34 -22.60 19.58
N ALA A 107 6.76 -23.80 19.50
CA ALA A 107 5.83 -24.17 18.45
C ALA A 107 4.56 -23.30 18.47
N ALA A 108 4.04 -22.99 19.66
CA ALA A 108 2.89 -22.11 19.80
C ALA A 108 3.22 -20.66 19.39
N ILE A 109 4.41 -20.16 19.73
CA ILE A 109 4.89 -18.82 19.31
C ILE A 109 5.00 -18.73 17.78
N VAL A 110 5.59 -19.74 17.13
CA VAL A 110 5.74 -19.76 15.67
C VAL A 110 4.38 -19.75 14.98
N LYS A 111 3.43 -20.57 15.45
CA LYS A 111 2.06 -20.57 14.92
C LYS A 111 1.38 -19.21 15.09
N ALA A 112 1.55 -18.57 16.25
CA ALA A 112 1.00 -17.24 16.50
C ALA A 112 1.63 -16.16 15.60
N ARG A 113 2.95 -16.24 15.33
CA ARG A 113 3.63 -15.32 14.41
C ARG A 113 3.12 -15.46 12.99
N LYS A 114 3.01 -16.70 12.48
CA LYS A 114 2.45 -16.98 11.15
C LYS A 114 1.03 -16.42 11.01
N ALA A 115 0.17 -16.64 12.00
CA ALA A 115 -1.18 -16.08 11.99
C ALA A 115 -1.18 -14.54 11.97
N ALA A 116 -0.27 -13.91 12.72
CA ALA A 116 -0.14 -12.45 12.72
C ALA A 116 0.41 -11.89 11.41
N GLU A 117 1.32 -12.61 10.73
CA GLU A 117 1.82 -12.25 9.41
C GLU A 117 0.72 -12.33 8.35
N VAL A 118 -0.07 -13.41 8.36
CA VAL A 118 -1.21 -13.56 7.43
C VAL A 118 -2.16 -12.37 7.54
N VAL A 119 -2.56 -11.97 8.75
CA VAL A 119 -3.45 -10.82 8.96
C VAL A 119 -2.87 -9.51 8.42
N LYS A 120 -1.55 -9.29 8.57
CA LYS A 120 -0.89 -8.11 8.00
C LYS A 120 -0.89 -8.14 6.48
N THR A 121 -0.51 -9.28 5.90
CA THR A 121 -0.47 -9.44 4.44
C THR A 121 -1.84 -9.28 3.80
N GLU A 122 -2.91 -9.77 4.45
CA GLU A 122 -4.28 -9.56 3.97
C GLU A 122 -4.71 -8.10 4.02
N ALA A 123 -4.33 -7.36 5.06
CA ALA A 123 -4.62 -5.94 5.17
C ALA A 123 -3.88 -5.12 4.09
N ASP A 124 -2.59 -5.42 3.87
CA ASP A 124 -1.78 -4.77 2.86
C ASP A 124 -2.29 -5.06 1.44
N LEU A 125 -2.71 -6.30 1.17
CA LEU A 125 -3.31 -6.69 -0.11
C LEU A 125 -4.62 -5.92 -0.36
N LYS A 126 -5.52 -5.86 0.63
CA LYS A 126 -6.77 -5.10 0.52
C LYS A 126 -6.50 -3.62 0.23
N LYS A 127 -5.50 -3.03 0.89
CA LYS A 127 -5.09 -1.64 0.64
C LYS A 127 -4.53 -1.45 -0.78
N ALA A 128 -3.63 -2.34 -1.21
CA ALA A 128 -3.06 -2.30 -2.56
C ALA A 128 -4.13 -2.45 -3.65
N ALA A 129 -5.10 -3.34 -3.45
CA ALA A 129 -6.24 -3.51 -4.35
C ALA A 129 -7.09 -2.23 -4.43
N ALA A 130 -7.41 -1.62 -3.29
CA ALA A 130 -8.17 -0.37 -3.25
C ALA A 130 -7.43 0.78 -3.97
N GLU A 131 -6.12 0.92 -3.73
CA GLU A 131 -5.28 1.91 -4.41
C GLU A 131 -5.20 1.68 -5.92
N PHE A 132 -5.08 0.42 -6.36
CA PHE A 132 -5.11 0.06 -7.77
C PHE A 132 -6.44 0.44 -8.43
N ILE A 133 -7.57 0.07 -7.80
CA ILE A 133 -8.91 0.41 -8.30
C ILE A 133 -9.09 1.93 -8.40
N ALA A 134 -8.66 2.68 -7.39
CA ALA A 134 -8.73 4.14 -7.39
C ALA A 134 -7.87 4.76 -8.53
N ARG A 135 -6.63 4.28 -8.72
CA ARG A 135 -5.76 4.73 -9.80
C ARG A 135 -6.35 4.41 -11.17
N TRP A 136 -6.99 3.26 -11.32
CA TRP A 136 -7.67 2.89 -12.55
C TRP A 136 -8.87 3.81 -12.80
N LYS A 137 -9.81 3.96 -11.85
CA LYS A 137 -10.94 4.89 -11.99
C LYS A 137 -10.50 6.32 -12.38
N LYS A 138 -9.43 6.83 -11.75
CA LYS A 138 -8.85 8.14 -12.08
C LYS A 138 -8.34 8.23 -13.53
N LYS A 139 -7.66 7.19 -14.03
CA LYS A 139 -7.23 7.12 -15.44
C LYS A 139 -8.42 7.11 -16.39
N ARG A 140 -9.47 6.35 -16.09
CA ARG A 140 -10.69 6.28 -16.92
C ARG A 140 -11.40 7.64 -16.98
N ALA A 141 -11.56 8.30 -15.84
CA ALA A 141 -12.18 9.62 -15.76
C ALA A 141 -11.40 10.66 -16.56
N LYS A 142 -10.06 10.66 -16.50
CA LYS A 142 -9.22 11.53 -17.33
C LYS A 142 -9.38 11.26 -18.84
N ALA A 143 -9.47 9.99 -19.22
CA ALA A 143 -9.68 9.61 -20.61
C ALA A 143 -11.05 10.07 -21.14
N GLU A 144 -12.11 9.92 -20.35
CA GLU A 144 -13.45 10.41 -20.68
C GLU A 144 -13.49 11.94 -20.74
N ALA A 145 -12.90 12.64 -19.77
CA ALA A 145 -12.77 14.10 -19.80
C ALA A 145 -12.03 14.59 -21.06
N ALA A 146 -10.98 13.90 -21.49
CA ALA A 146 -10.26 14.23 -22.72
C ALA A 146 -11.11 14.02 -23.98
N LYS A 147 -11.98 13.00 -24.02
CA LYS A 147 -12.93 12.78 -25.13
C LYS A 147 -13.97 13.91 -25.19
N VAL A 148 -14.57 14.27 -24.06
CA VAL A 148 -15.54 15.36 -23.98
C VAL A 148 -14.91 16.68 -24.40
N ALA A 149 -13.71 16.99 -23.92
CA ALA A 149 -12.98 18.19 -24.32
C ALA A 149 -12.66 18.23 -25.83
N LYS A 150 -12.33 17.09 -26.44
CA LYS A 150 -12.14 17.00 -27.91
C LYS A 150 -13.44 17.29 -28.65
N GLN A 151 -14.57 16.79 -28.18
CA GLN A 151 -15.86 17.02 -28.81
C GLN A 151 -16.27 18.50 -28.70
N ALA A 152 -16.17 19.08 -27.51
CA ALA A 152 -16.44 20.50 -27.28
C ALA A 152 -15.57 21.41 -28.17
N ARG A 153 -14.29 21.08 -28.38
CA ARG A 153 -13.41 21.82 -29.31
C ARG A 153 -13.88 21.76 -30.76
N LYS A 154 -14.35 20.59 -31.22
CA LYS A 154 -14.90 20.44 -32.58
C LYS A 154 -16.14 21.30 -32.76
N ASP A 155 -17.05 21.27 -31.79
CA ASP A 155 -18.30 22.00 -31.89
C ASP A 155 -18.11 23.52 -31.76
N ALA A 156 -17.21 23.98 -30.89
CA ALA A 156 -16.78 25.38 -30.83
C ALA A 156 -16.14 25.84 -32.15
N GLN A 157 -15.34 24.98 -32.81
CA GLN A 157 -14.77 25.32 -34.12
C GLN A 157 -15.84 25.45 -35.20
N LYS A 158 -16.84 24.55 -35.23
CA LYS A 158 -17.98 24.64 -36.15
C LYS A 158 -18.76 25.95 -35.93
N ALA A 159 -19.06 26.29 -34.68
CA ALA A 159 -19.75 27.53 -34.33
C ALA A 159 -18.96 28.78 -34.79
N ARG A 160 -17.63 28.80 -34.55
CA ARG A 160 -16.75 29.88 -35.05
C ARG A 160 -16.78 30.01 -36.57
N MET A 161 -16.80 28.89 -37.30
CA MET A 161 -16.87 28.91 -38.76
C MET A 161 -18.24 29.38 -39.26
N ALA A 162 -19.33 29.01 -38.59
CA ALA A 162 -20.67 29.50 -38.89
C ALA A 162 -20.78 31.02 -38.67
N ALA A 163 -20.31 31.52 -37.53
CA ALA A 163 -20.27 32.96 -37.23
C ALA A 163 -19.45 33.74 -38.27
N LYS A 164 -18.26 33.25 -38.65
CA LYS A 164 -17.45 33.88 -39.71
C LYS A 164 -18.18 33.91 -41.06
N LYS A 165 -18.98 32.88 -41.39
CA LYS A 165 -19.79 32.86 -42.61
C LYS A 165 -20.94 33.86 -42.54
N ALA A 166 -21.62 33.98 -41.40
CA ALA A 166 -22.70 34.95 -41.19
C ALA A 166 -22.19 36.40 -41.34
N VAL A 167 -21.11 36.75 -40.66
CA VAL A 167 -20.48 38.08 -40.77
C VAL A 167 -20.06 38.40 -42.22
N LYS A 168 -19.55 37.42 -42.96
CA LYS A 168 -19.23 37.62 -44.39
C LYS A 168 -20.47 37.91 -45.21
N LYS A 169 -21.59 37.19 -44.98
CA LYS A 169 -22.85 37.45 -45.69
C LYS A 169 -23.38 38.85 -45.40
N GLU A 170 -23.40 39.27 -44.14
CA GLU A 170 -23.82 40.63 -43.74
C GLU A 170 -22.94 41.71 -44.38
N LYS A 171 -21.61 41.55 -44.33
CA LYS A 171 -20.69 42.49 -45.00
C LYS A 171 -20.93 42.58 -46.51
N THR A 172 -21.27 41.46 -47.17
CA THR A 172 -21.61 41.50 -48.61
C THR A 172 -22.95 42.18 -48.89
N ALA A 173 -23.94 42.02 -48.01
CA ALA A 173 -25.23 42.69 -48.11
C ALA A 173 -25.08 44.21 -47.96
N ILE A 174 -24.31 44.65 -46.96
CA ILE A 174 -23.99 46.07 -46.72
C ILE A 174 -23.26 46.68 -47.93
N LYS A 175 -22.25 45.99 -48.48
CA LYS A 175 -21.55 46.47 -49.69
C LYS A 175 -22.48 46.57 -50.90
N LYS A 176 -23.41 45.63 -51.10
CA LYS A 176 -24.40 45.68 -52.18
C LYS A 176 -25.39 46.83 -51.99
N ALA A 177 -25.86 47.06 -50.76
CA ALA A 177 -26.73 48.20 -50.43
C ALA A 177 -26.02 49.53 -50.69
N ALA A 178 -24.76 49.67 -50.25
CA ALA A 178 -23.94 50.86 -50.50
C ALA A 178 -23.70 51.11 -51.99
N ALA A 179 -23.48 50.05 -52.79
CA ALA A 179 -23.33 50.17 -54.23
C ALA A 179 -24.63 50.64 -54.92
N LYS A 180 -25.79 50.14 -54.48
CA LYS A 180 -27.10 50.62 -54.97
C LYS A 180 -27.36 52.08 -54.59
N ALA A 181 -27.06 52.48 -53.35
CA ALA A 181 -27.18 53.86 -52.91
C ALA A 181 -26.27 54.81 -53.70
N LYS A 182 -25.00 54.43 -53.93
CA LYS A 182 -24.09 55.19 -54.80
C LYS A 182 -24.56 55.27 -56.25
N ALA A 183 -25.15 54.20 -56.78
CA ALA A 183 -25.72 54.20 -58.13
C ALA A 183 -26.95 55.12 -58.24
N ALA A 184 -27.82 55.15 -57.22
CA ALA A 184 -28.96 56.06 -57.15
C ALA A 184 -28.50 57.52 -57.06
N ALA A 185 -27.50 57.82 -56.22
CA ALA A 185 -26.90 59.16 -56.13
C ALA A 185 -26.28 59.62 -57.47
N ARG A 186 -25.60 58.73 -58.21
CA ARG A 186 -25.08 59.04 -59.56
C ARG A 186 -26.19 59.31 -60.57
N LYS A 187 -27.32 58.59 -60.49
CA LYS A 187 -28.51 58.88 -61.33
C LYS A 187 -29.14 60.23 -61.00
N ALA A 188 -29.21 60.59 -59.71
CA ALA A 188 -29.71 61.89 -59.27
C ALA A 188 -28.77 63.03 -59.69
N ALA A 189 -27.45 62.87 -59.54
CA ALA A 189 -26.46 63.85 -59.99
C ALA A 189 -26.53 64.08 -61.51
N ARG A 190 -26.78 63.03 -62.31
CA ARG A 190 -27.00 63.15 -63.76
C ARG A 190 -28.26 63.93 -64.13
N LYS A 191 -29.32 63.87 -63.31
CA LYS A 191 -30.53 64.70 -63.48
C LYS A 191 -30.27 66.18 -63.17
N ILE A 192 -29.34 66.47 -62.26
CA ILE A 192 -28.96 67.85 -61.91
C ILE A 192 -28.03 68.45 -62.97
N THR A 193 -27.18 67.65 -63.61
CA THR A 193 -26.31 68.14 -64.70
C THR A 193 -27.01 68.21 -66.07
N SER A 194 -28.25 67.73 -66.21
CA SER A 194 -29.03 67.82 -67.46
C SER A 194 -29.84 69.11 -67.60
N THR A 195 -29.76 70.05 -66.65
CA THR A 195 -30.40 71.37 -66.71
C THR A 195 -29.44 72.51 -67.05
N LYS A 196 -28.26 72.22 -67.64
CA LYS A 196 -27.50 73.22 -68.40
C LYS A 196 -27.43 72.81 -69.88
N LYS A 197 -27.87 73.74 -70.74
CA LYS A 197 -27.97 73.66 -72.20
C LYS A 197 -26.65 73.23 -72.88
N PRO A 198 -26.70 72.63 -74.08
CA PRO A 198 -25.57 71.96 -74.71
C PRO A 198 -24.66 72.95 -75.43
N VAL A 199 -23.35 72.75 -75.33
CA VAL A 199 -22.37 73.38 -76.23
C VAL A 199 -21.26 72.37 -76.50
N GLY A 200 -21.00 72.13 -77.79
CA GLY A 200 -19.66 71.75 -78.26
C GLY A 200 -19.44 70.29 -78.62
N LYS A 201 -19.79 69.96 -79.87
CA LYS A 201 -18.92 69.31 -80.88
C LYS A 201 -18.15 68.02 -80.53
N THR A 202 -18.52 66.97 -81.28
CA THR A 202 -17.67 66.03 -82.05
C THR A 202 -16.50 65.33 -81.36
N MET A 203 -16.48 63.99 -81.39
CA MET A 203 -15.55 63.20 -82.22
C MET A 203 -15.50 61.71 -81.81
N ALA A 204 -15.32 60.87 -82.84
CA ALA A 204 -14.59 59.60 -82.82
C ALA A 204 -15.25 58.31 -82.29
N LYS A 205 -16.06 57.72 -83.17
CA LYS A 205 -15.95 56.33 -83.67
C LYS A 205 -14.69 55.56 -83.22
N LYS A 206 -14.83 54.46 -82.47
CA LYS A 206 -13.91 53.29 -82.58
C LYS A 206 -14.58 51.97 -82.17
N LYS A 207 -14.85 51.13 -83.17
CA LYS A 207 -15.13 49.69 -83.03
C LYS A 207 -13.84 48.95 -82.66
N ALA A 208 -13.94 47.91 -81.81
CA ALA A 208 -13.16 46.66 -81.88
C ALA A 208 -13.71 45.70 -80.80
N ALA A 209 -14.44 44.66 -81.19
CA ALA A 209 -13.93 43.33 -81.55
C ALA A 209 -13.59 42.43 -80.35
N LYS A 210 -14.51 41.51 -80.10
CA LYS A 210 -14.42 40.20 -79.44
C LYS A 210 -13.04 39.53 -79.56
N LYS A 211 -12.41 39.15 -78.44
CA LYS A 211 -11.46 38.02 -78.38
C LYS A 211 -11.65 37.17 -77.12
N ARG A 212 -11.46 35.86 -77.33
CA ARG A 212 -11.83 34.71 -76.49
C ARG A 212 -10.80 34.42 -75.38
N LYS A 213 -11.33 33.83 -74.29
CA LYS A 213 -10.81 32.79 -73.38
C LYS A 213 -9.29 32.66 -73.11
N ALA A 214 -8.92 32.59 -71.83
CA ALA A 214 -8.20 31.44 -71.25
C ALA A 214 -8.27 31.44 -69.69
N PRO A 215 -8.35 30.26 -69.05
CA PRO A 215 -8.52 30.10 -67.59
C PRO A 215 -7.17 30.14 -66.84
N ALA A 216 -7.11 30.89 -65.74
CA ALA A 216 -5.94 30.92 -64.87
C ALA A 216 -5.78 29.62 -64.08
N LYS A 217 -4.56 29.10 -64.14
CA LYS A 217 -4.10 27.76 -63.74
C LYS A 217 -4.35 27.38 -62.28
N LYS A 218 -4.73 26.10 -62.16
CA LYS A 218 -4.62 25.13 -61.05
C LYS A 218 -3.44 25.38 -60.09
N ARG A 219 -3.73 25.45 -58.79
CA ARG A 219 -2.74 25.34 -57.69
C ARG A 219 -2.21 23.90 -57.62
N VAL A 220 -0.90 23.72 -57.70
CA VAL A 220 -0.21 22.49 -57.29
C VAL A 220 0.93 22.89 -56.36
N ALA A 221 0.70 22.80 -55.06
CA ALA A 221 1.78 22.68 -54.07
C ALA A 221 1.67 21.27 -53.49
N LYS A 222 2.48 20.36 -54.04
CA LYS A 222 2.62 18.99 -53.55
C LYS A 222 3.22 19.03 -52.14
N LYS A 223 2.47 18.51 -51.19
CA LYS A 223 2.92 18.18 -49.83
C LYS A 223 3.87 16.98 -49.97
N LYS A 224 5.18 17.18 -49.77
CA LYS A 224 6.13 16.06 -49.65
C LYS A 224 5.90 15.40 -48.29
N VAL A 225 5.54 14.13 -48.36
CA VAL A 225 5.34 13.21 -47.22
C VAL A 225 6.72 12.82 -46.70
N VAL A 226 7.01 13.12 -45.44
CA VAL A 226 8.11 12.46 -44.70
C VAL A 226 7.55 11.16 -44.13
N LYS A 227 7.98 10.05 -44.70
CA LYS A 227 7.79 8.70 -44.17
C LYS A 227 8.90 8.47 -43.14
N ARG A 228 8.54 8.34 -41.86
CA ARG A 228 9.40 7.68 -40.86
C ARG A 228 9.30 6.17 -41.10
N LYS A 229 10.42 5.52 -41.37
CA LYS A 229 10.70 4.18 -40.86
C LYS A 229 11.43 4.38 -39.52
#